data_AF-A0A2E1AJL1-F1
#
_entry.id   AF-A0A2E1AJL1-F1
#
_cell.length_a   1.000
_cell.length_b   1.000
_cell.length_c   1.000
_cell.angle_alpha   90.00
_cell.angle_beta   90.00
_cell.angle_gamma   90.00
#
_symmetry.space_group_name_H-M   'P 1'
#
loop_
_entity.id
_entity.type
_entity.pdbx_description
1 polymer ?
#
loop_
_entity_poly.entity_id
_entity_poly.type
_entity_poly.pdbx_seq_one_letter_code
_entity_poly.pdbx_strand_id
1 'polypeptide(L)'
;MQHATLTWQGITIAITYKPEAFKSFREHYGTALAHLDIRAREPLPITSTGYCSHYLAQDDVNSSGGPVAYVQQWLDHAATDSDWQLMQSQHQQLPLF
;
A
#
# COMPACT_ATOMS: atom_id res chain seq x y z
N MET A 1 9.72 5.32 13.10
CA MET A 1 8.65 4.46 12.53
C MET A 1 7.35 5.20 12.71
N GLN A 2 6.53 5.27 11.67
CA GLN A 2 5.23 5.95 11.68
C GLN A 2 4.13 4.91 11.44
N HIS A 3 3.01 5.03 12.15
CA HIS A 3 1.84 4.18 11.94
C HIS A 3 0.66 5.05 11.55
N ALA A 4 -0.10 4.61 10.56
CA ALA A 4 -1.31 5.26 10.11
C ALA A 4 -2.36 4.22 9.75
N THR A 5 -3.62 4.63 9.82
CA THR A 5 -4.75 3.82 9.38
C THR A 5 -5.49 4.59 8.30
N LEU A 6 -5.82 3.91 7.21
CA LEU A 6 -6.59 4.43 6.09
C LEU A 6 -7.82 3.55 5.89
N THR A 7 -8.96 4.17 5.60
CA THR A 7 -10.14 3.46 5.10
C THR A 7 -10.23 3.68 3.60
N TRP A 8 -10.06 2.62 2.81
CA TRP A 8 -10.09 2.66 1.34
C TRP A 8 -11.19 1.72 0.83
N GLN A 9 -12.16 2.25 0.10
CA GLN A 9 -13.35 1.51 -0.39
C GLN A 9 -14.08 0.66 0.68
N GLY A 10 -14.06 1.10 1.94
CA GLY A 10 -14.64 0.37 3.07
C GLY A 10 -13.69 -0.61 3.77
N ILE A 11 -12.52 -0.89 3.19
CA ILE A 11 -11.48 -1.75 3.78
C ILE A 11 -10.60 -0.93 4.73
N THR A 12 -10.41 -1.43 5.95
CA THR A 12 -9.50 -0.79 6.92
C THR A 12 -8.08 -1.31 6.72
N ILE A 13 -7.17 -0.39 6.41
CA ILE A 13 -5.78 -0.67 6.05
C ILE A 13 -4.86 -0.02 7.08
N ALA A 14 -4.04 -0.84 7.73
CA ALA A 14 -2.96 -0.39 8.60
C ALA A 14 -1.67 -0.22 7.80
N ILE A 15 -1.04 0.95 7.93
CA ILE A 15 0.17 1.33 7.21
C ILE A 15 1.26 1.60 8.24
N THR A 16 2.39 0.93 8.10
CA THR A 16 3.59 1.17 8.90
C THR A 16 4.73 1.62 7.99
N TYR A 17 5.23 2.83 8.25
CA TYR A 17 6.26 3.48 7.44
C TYR A 17 7.58 3.65 8.22
N LYS A 18 8.69 3.27 7.60
CA LYS A 18 10.04 3.38 8.16
C LYS A 18 10.94 4.12 7.14
N PRO A 19 11.13 5.45 7.28
CA PRO A 19 11.85 6.27 6.28
C PRO A 19 13.33 5.92 6.10
N GLU A 20 14.00 5.45 7.15
CA GLU A 20 15.43 5.13 7.13
C GLU A 20 15.66 3.65 7.42
N ALA A 21 15.08 2.76 6.61
CA ALA A 21 15.29 1.32 6.79
C ALA A 21 16.77 0.95 6.53
N PHE A 22 17.43 1.62 5.59
CA PHE A 22 18.84 1.42 5.27
C PHE A 22 19.58 2.75 5.03
N LYS A 23 20.29 3.25 6.05
CA LYS A 23 21.11 4.47 5.94
C LYS A 23 22.22 4.34 4.90
N SER A 24 22.82 3.15 4.77
CA SER A 24 23.92 2.86 3.82
C SER A 24 23.50 2.98 2.34
N PHE A 25 22.20 2.90 2.04
CA PHE A 25 21.69 3.08 0.67
C PHE A 25 21.85 4.53 0.19
N ARG A 26 21.77 5.49 1.13
CA ARG A 26 21.89 6.93 0.83
C ARG A 26 23.25 7.31 0.28
N GLU A 27 24.31 6.63 0.73
CA GLU A 27 25.69 6.92 0.30
C GLU A 27 25.90 6.59 -1.19
N HIS A 28 25.14 5.64 -1.74
CA HIS A 28 25.25 5.23 -3.14
C HIS A 28 24.21 5.88 -4.06
N TYR A 29 22.99 6.13 -3.56
CA TYR A 29 21.85 6.54 -4.38
C TYR A 29 21.30 7.95 -4.05
N GLY A 30 21.91 8.66 -3.09
CA GLY A 30 21.50 10.02 -2.70
C GLY A 30 20.20 10.11 -1.91
N THR A 31 19.45 9.01 -1.76
CA THR A 31 18.18 8.94 -1.03
C THR A 31 18.16 7.75 -0.07
N ALA A 32 17.43 7.86 1.04
CA ALA A 32 17.27 6.76 1.98
C ALA A 32 16.24 5.76 1.43
N LEU A 33 16.52 4.46 1.60
CA LEU A 33 15.53 3.42 1.31
C LEU A 33 14.54 3.35 2.47
N ALA A 34 13.28 3.59 2.17
CA ALA A 34 12.18 3.48 3.11
C ALA A 34 11.49 2.12 2.99
N HIS A 35 10.94 1.64 4.10
CA HIS A 35 10.13 0.43 4.16
C HIS A 35 8.68 0.78 4.48
N LEU A 36 7.76 0.26 3.67
CA LEU A 36 6.32 0.44 3.77
C LEU A 36 5.67 -0.94 3.96
N ASP A 37 4.98 -1.11 5.07
CA ASP A 37 4.27 -2.33 5.45
C ASP A 37 2.78 -2.03 5.49
N ILE A 38 2.02 -2.73 4.65
CA ILE A 38 0.58 -2.53 4.43
C ILE A 38 -0.13 -3.80 4.87
N ARG A 39 -1.14 -3.64 5.73
CA ARG A 39 -1.94 -4.74 6.29
C ARG A 39 -3.43 -4.42 6.22
N ALA A 40 -4.18 -5.33 5.63
CA ALA A 40 -5.62 -5.35 5.65
C ALA A 40 -6.10 -6.76 6.04
N ARG A 41 -7.34 -6.86 6.52
CA ARG A 41 -7.99 -8.15 6.78
C ARG A 41 -8.54 -8.79 5.50
N GLU A 42 -8.79 -7.96 4.50
CA GLU A 42 -9.30 -8.35 3.20
C GLU A 42 -8.18 -8.30 2.15
N PRO A 43 -8.32 -9.02 1.04
CA PRO A 43 -7.44 -8.85 -0.11
C PRO A 43 -7.44 -7.38 -0.56
N LEU A 44 -6.31 -6.95 -1.12
CA LEU A 44 -6.08 -5.64 -1.71
C LEU A 44 -5.65 -5.83 -3.17
N PRO A 45 -5.82 -4.82 -4.05
CA PRO A 45 -5.40 -4.93 -5.45
C PRO A 45 -3.89 -5.20 -5.59
N ILE A 46 -3.10 -4.82 -4.60
CA ILE A 46 -1.65 -5.02 -4.54
C ILE A 46 -1.24 -6.34 -3.86
N THR A 47 -2.17 -7.06 -3.22
CA THR A 47 -1.90 -8.32 -2.52
C THR A 47 -3.18 -9.12 -2.23
N SER A 48 -3.22 -10.37 -2.68
CA SER A 48 -4.36 -11.27 -2.44
C SER A 48 -4.49 -11.72 -0.97
N THR A 49 -3.46 -11.52 -0.15
CA THR A 49 -3.46 -11.94 1.27
C THR A 49 -3.82 -10.80 2.23
N GLY A 50 -3.91 -9.56 1.74
CA GLY A 50 -4.06 -8.37 2.57
C GLY A 50 -2.75 -7.86 3.17
N TYR A 51 -1.62 -8.56 3.00
CA TYR A 51 -0.30 -8.12 3.45
C TYR A 51 0.63 -7.79 2.29
N CYS A 52 1.25 -6.60 2.30
CA CYS A 52 2.25 -6.18 1.33
C CYS A 52 3.41 -5.47 2.03
N SER A 53 4.64 -5.91 1.74
CA SER A 53 5.87 -5.26 2.20
C SER A 53 6.60 -4.70 1.00
N HIS A 54 6.77 -3.38 0.95
CA HIS A 54 7.35 -2.68 -0.18
C HIS A 54 8.51 -1.78 0.26
N TYR A 55 9.59 -1.78 -0.51
CA TYR A 55 10.75 -0.91 -0.31
C TYR A 55 10.82 0.08 -1.47
N LEU A 56 10.97 1.36 -1.14
CA LEU A 56 10.98 2.46 -2.10
C LEU A 56 11.86 3.61 -1.60
N ALA A 57 12.22 4.54 -2.50
CA ALA A 57 12.95 5.72 -2.06
C ALA A 57 12.07 6.58 -1.15
N GLN A 58 12.67 7.12 -0.09
CA GLN A 58 11.98 8.06 0.78
C GLN A 58 11.43 9.28 0.01
N ASP A 59 12.13 9.67 -1.06
CA ASP A 59 11.74 10.82 -1.89
C ASP A 59 10.41 10.61 -2.63
N ASP A 60 10.14 9.39 -3.10
CA ASP A 60 8.85 9.05 -3.73
C ASP A 60 7.69 9.24 -2.75
N VAL A 61 7.88 8.79 -1.50
CA VAL A 61 6.88 8.94 -0.44
C VAL A 61 6.63 10.41 -0.10
N ASN A 62 7.71 11.20 -0.02
CA ASN A 62 7.60 12.63 0.25
C ASN A 62 6.89 13.36 -0.91
N SER A 63 7.23 13.01 -2.15
CA SER A 63 6.65 13.59 -3.36
C SER A 63 5.16 13.28 -3.50
N SER A 64 4.71 12.12 -3.06
CA SER A 64 3.28 11.77 -3.00
C SER A 64 2.50 12.47 -1.88
N GLY A 65 3.16 13.28 -1.03
CA GLY A 65 2.51 13.93 0.12
C GLY A 65 2.47 13.07 1.39
N GLY A 66 3.28 12.02 1.46
CA GLY A 66 3.44 11.15 2.63
C GLY A 66 3.00 9.70 2.38
N PRO A 67 3.24 8.81 3.36
CA PRO A 67 3.04 7.36 3.19
C PRO A 67 1.57 6.97 2.98
N VAL A 68 0.62 7.66 3.62
CA VAL A 68 -0.81 7.38 3.44
C VAL A 68 -1.26 7.74 2.03
N ALA A 69 -0.86 8.92 1.55
CA ALA A 69 -1.22 9.39 0.21
C ALA A 69 -0.57 8.53 -0.89
N TYR A 70 0.66 8.06 -0.68
CA TYR A 70 1.32 7.09 -1.56
C TYR A 70 0.54 5.77 -1.62
N VAL A 71 0.21 5.18 -0.46
CA VAL A 71 -0.55 3.91 -0.41
C VAL A 71 -1.91 4.07 -1.08
N GLN A 72 -2.63 5.15 -0.81
CA GLN A 72 -3.92 5.40 -1.43
C GLN A 72 -3.81 5.48 -2.96
N GLN A 73 -2.88 6.28 -3.49
CA GLN A 73 -2.64 6.38 -4.94
C GLN A 73 -2.26 5.03 -5.56
N TRP A 74 -1.43 4.25 -4.87
CA TRP A 74 -1.04 2.93 -5.33
C TRP A 74 -2.23 1.96 -5.38
N LEU A 75 -3.08 1.96 -4.37
CA LEU A 75 -4.30 1.16 -4.34
C LEU A 75 -5.28 1.60 -5.43
N ASP A 76 -5.50 2.90 -5.60
CA ASP A 76 -6.38 3.44 -6.64
C ASP A 76 -5.86 3.09 -8.05
N HIS A 77 -4.56 3.18 -8.29
CA HIS A 77 -3.95 2.78 -9.56
C HIS A 77 -4.08 1.27 -9.79
N ALA A 78 -3.74 0.45 -8.80
CA ALA A 78 -3.85 -1.00 -8.91
C ALA A 78 -5.30 -1.48 -9.03
N ALA A 79 -6.26 -0.71 -8.50
CA ALA A 79 -7.68 -1.01 -8.63
C ALA A 79 -8.26 -0.74 -10.02
N THR A 80 -7.51 -0.06 -10.90
CA THR A 80 -7.88 0.07 -12.31
C THR A 80 -7.68 -1.23 -13.10
N ASP A 81 -6.98 -2.21 -12.53
CA ASP A 81 -6.79 -3.51 -13.14
C ASP A 81 -8.13 -4.26 -13.27
N SER A 82 -8.42 -4.70 -14.49
CA SER A 82 -9.68 -5.37 -14.83
C SER A 82 -9.90 -6.67 -14.05
N ASP A 83 -8.82 -7.38 -13.71
CA ASP A 83 -8.87 -8.63 -12.96
C ASP A 83 -9.29 -8.37 -11.50
N TRP A 84 -8.75 -7.31 -10.92
CA TRP A 84 -9.15 -6.85 -9.59
C TRP A 84 -10.62 -6.45 -9.51
N GLN A 85 -11.11 -5.70 -10.51
CA GLN A 85 -12.52 -5.28 -10.57
C GLN A 85 -13.47 -6.49 -10.67
N LEU A 86 -13.07 -7.51 -11.43
CA LEU A 86 -13.82 -8.77 -11.52
C LEU A 86 -13.84 -9.49 -10.17
N MET A 87 -12.69 -9.60 -9.49
CA MET A 87 -12.57 -10.24 -8.18
C MET A 87 -13.41 -9.51 -7.12
N GLN A 88 -13.35 -8.18 -7.08
CA GLN A 88 -14.18 -7.36 -6.19
C GLN A 88 -15.67 -7.55 -6.44
N SER A 89 -16.10 -7.59 -7.71
CA SER A 89 -17.51 -7.81 -8.06
C SER A 89 -18.00 -9.18 -7.60
N GLN A 90 -17.17 -10.23 -7.72
CA GLN A 90 -17.50 -11.58 -7.22
C GLN A 90 -17.56 -11.63 -5.69
N HIS A 91 -16.67 -10.91 -4.98
CA HIS A 91 -16.69 -10.84 -3.53
C HIS A 91 -17.93 -10.10 -2.98
N GLN A 92 -18.49 -9.14 -3.73
CA GLN A 92 -19.72 -8.43 -3.35
C GLN A 92 -21.01 -9.16 -3.73
N GLN A 93 -20.96 -10.15 -4.62
CA GLN A 93 -22.11 -10.97 -5.01
C GLN A 93 -22.10 -12.32 -4.28
N LEU A 94 -22.62 -12.34 -3.05
CA LEU A 94 -23.07 -13.57 -2.38
C LEU A 94 -24.56 -13.48 -1.98
N PRO A 95 -25.52 -13.55 -2.93
CA PRO A 95 -26.81 -14.15 -2.64
C PRO A 95 -26.68 -15.67 -2.83
N LEU A 96 -26.29 -16.38 -1.78
CA LEU A 96 -26.55 -17.82 -1.69
C LEU A 96 -28.05 -17.98 -1.48
N PHE A 97 -28.78 -18.29 -2.55
CA PHE A 97 -30.15 -18.80 -2.48
C PHE A 97 -30.13 -20.32 -2.19
#